data_AF-A0A2D8FEG0-F1
#
_entry.id   AF-A0A2D8FEG0-F1
#
_cell.length_a   1.000
_cell.length_b   1.000
_cell.length_c   1.000
_cell.angle_alpha   90.00
_cell.angle_beta   90.00
_cell.angle_gamma   90.00
#
_symmetry.space_group_name_H-M   'P 1'
#
loop_
_entity.id
_entity.type
_entity.pdbx_description
1 polymer ?
#
loop_
_entity_poly.entity_id
_entity_poly.type
_entity_poly.pdbx_seq_one_letter_code
_entity_poly.pdbx_strand_id
1 'polypeptide(L)'
;NNTDTQEMLMSKNPYEVRLETLKMAKEMVDQQFNLQMDLMFNMIDQAKESGENVKDAYDKYVPDMYKPEHVIDKAQELYKYVSEKK
;
A
#
# COMPACT_ATOMS: atom_id res chain seq x y z
N ASN A 1 -2.94 13.62 -19.04
CA ASN A 1 -1.98 12.49 -19.20
C ASN A 1 -2.53 11.14 -18.73
N ASN A 2 -3.86 10.95 -18.59
CA ASN A 2 -4.44 9.65 -18.22
C ASN A 2 -4.76 8.76 -19.44
N THR A 3 -4.69 9.33 -20.65
CA THR A 3 -5.08 8.67 -21.90
C THR A 3 -4.00 7.70 -22.38
N ASP A 4 -2.72 8.04 -22.20
CA ASP A 4 -1.58 7.22 -22.65
C ASP A 4 -1.43 5.92 -21.86
N THR A 5 -1.77 5.94 -20.57
CA THR A 5 -1.75 4.75 -19.70
C THR A 5 -2.89 3.77 -20.07
N GLN A 6 -4.03 4.29 -20.54
CA GLN A 6 -5.19 3.50 -20.93
C GLN A 6 -4.94 2.74 -22.25
N GLU A 7 -4.31 3.38 -23.23
CA GLU A 7 -3.96 2.75 -24.52
C GLU A 7 -2.91 1.63 -24.35
N MET A 8 -1.92 1.81 -23.46
CA MET A 8 -0.94 0.76 -23.16
C MET A 8 -1.53 -0.46 -22.43
N LEU A 9 -2.58 -0.29 -21.61
CA LEU A 9 -3.23 -1.39 -20.89
C LEU A 9 -4.18 -2.20 -21.78
N MET A 10 -4.79 -1.56 -22.79
CA MET A 10 -5.71 -2.22 -23.73
C MET A 10 -5.01 -3.05 -24.81
N SER A 11 -3.72 -2.82 -25.07
CA SER A 11 -2.93 -3.60 -26.04
C SER A 11 -2.21 -4.82 -25.44
N LYS A 12 -2.19 -4.95 -24.10
CA LYS A 12 -1.50 -6.03 -23.38
C LYS A 12 -2.35 -7.28 -23.17
N ASN A 13 -1.71 -8.44 -23.11
CA ASN A 13 -2.38 -9.71 -22.86
C ASN A 13 -3.04 -9.70 -21.45
N PRO A 14 -4.23 -10.30 -21.26
CA PRO A 14 -4.88 -10.41 -19.93
C PRO A 14 -3.96 -10.87 -18.78
N TYR A 15 -2.96 -11.71 -19.06
CA TYR A 15 -1.98 -12.12 -18.05
C TYR A 15 -1.01 -10.99 -17.65
N GLU A 16 -0.60 -10.16 -18.60
CA GLU A 16 0.25 -8.99 -18.33
C GLU A 16 -0.49 -7.93 -17.54
N VAL A 17 -1.78 -7.69 -17.86
CA VAL A 17 -2.64 -6.77 -17.09
C VAL A 17 -2.78 -7.22 -15.65
N ARG A 18 -2.99 -8.53 -15.40
CA ARG A 18 -3.04 -9.09 -14.04
C ARG A 18 -1.70 -8.94 -13.32
N LEU A 19 -0.59 -9.21 -14.00
CA LEU A 19 0.75 -9.08 -13.42
C LEU A 19 1.08 -7.62 -13.07
N GLU A 20 0.76 -6.67 -13.94
CA GLU A 20 0.94 -5.25 -13.67
C GLU A 20 0.04 -4.79 -12.51
N THR A 21 -1.20 -5.26 -12.45
CA THR A 21 -2.11 -4.95 -11.34
C THR A 21 -1.57 -5.48 -10.01
N LEU A 22 -1.04 -6.71 -9.99
CA LEU A 22 -0.40 -7.30 -8.81
C LEU A 22 0.86 -6.53 -8.38
N LYS A 23 1.69 -6.09 -9.34
CA LYS A 23 2.86 -5.27 -9.05
C LYS A 23 2.47 -3.93 -8.44
N MET A 24 1.50 -3.24 -9.04
CA MET A 24 0.98 -1.98 -8.49
C MET A 24 0.39 -2.17 -7.09
N ALA A 25 -0.38 -3.25 -6.86
CA ALA A 25 -0.92 -3.56 -5.54
C ALA A 25 0.19 -3.74 -4.50
N LYS A 26 1.24 -4.50 -4.84
CA LYS A 26 2.40 -4.69 -3.96
C LYS A 26 3.08 -3.35 -3.64
N GLU A 27 3.37 -2.55 -4.66
CA GLU A 27 4.03 -1.24 -4.50
C GLU A 27 3.21 -0.30 -3.61
N MET A 28 1.88 -0.29 -3.76
CA MET A 28 1.00 0.53 -2.90
C MET A 28 1.03 0.07 -1.44
N VAL A 29 0.98 -1.23 -1.20
CA VAL A 29 1.00 -1.79 0.16
C VAL A 29 2.38 -1.57 0.81
N ASP A 30 3.47 -1.70 0.04
CA ASP A 30 4.83 -1.35 0.47
C ASP A 30 4.93 0.12 0.89
N GLN A 31 4.41 1.03 0.05
CA GLN A 31 4.40 2.47 0.35
C GLN A 31 3.58 2.79 1.60
N GLN A 32 2.42 2.14 1.76
CA GLN A 32 1.58 2.32 2.94
C GLN A 32 2.29 1.86 4.20
N PHE A 33 2.98 0.72 4.17
CA PHE A 33 3.76 0.24 5.30
C PHE A 33 4.90 1.20 5.67
N ASN A 34 5.66 1.68 4.68
CA ASN A 34 6.73 2.66 4.92
C ASN A 34 6.19 3.95 5.56
N LEU A 35 5.05 4.46 5.07
CA LEU A 35 4.40 5.63 5.66
C LEU A 35 4.00 5.39 7.12
N GLN A 36 3.48 4.21 7.44
CA GLN A 36 3.11 3.86 8.82
C GLN A 36 4.34 3.76 9.73
N MET A 37 5.46 3.25 9.21
CA MET A 37 6.74 3.23 9.93
C MET A 37 7.24 4.65 10.24
N ASP A 38 7.18 5.56 9.27
CA ASP A 38 7.57 6.96 9.47
C ASP A 38 6.67 7.65 10.52
N LEU A 39 5.36 7.38 10.46
CA LEU A 39 4.41 7.87 11.47
C LEU A 39 4.73 7.31 12.86
N MET A 40 5.05 6.02 12.97
CA MET A 40 5.45 5.41 14.23
C MET A 40 6.68 6.11 14.82
N PHE A 41 7.73 6.36 14.04
CA PHE A 41 8.92 7.05 14.52
C PHE A 41 8.59 8.44 15.06
N ASN A 42 7.78 9.21 14.33
CA ASN A 42 7.35 10.54 14.78
C ASN A 42 6.53 10.48 16.08
N MET A 43 5.63 9.51 16.23
CA MET A 43 4.83 9.34 17.44
C MET A 43 5.68 8.92 18.64
N ILE A 44 6.66 8.05 18.43
CA ILE A 44 7.61 7.63 19.47
C ILE A 44 8.46 8.81 19.95
N ASP A 45 8.94 9.65 19.03
CA ASP A 45 9.73 10.82 19.39
C ASP A 45 8.89 11.86 20.13
N GLN A 46 7.64 12.07 19.72
CA GLN A 46 6.70 12.91 20.46
C GLN A 46 6.37 12.34 21.85
N ALA A 47 6.23 11.03 22.00
CA ALA A 47 6.03 10.38 23.29
C ALA A 47 7.24 10.57 24.22
N LYS A 48 8.47 10.48 23.70
CA LYS A 48 9.69 10.81 24.44
C LYS A 48 9.69 12.25 24.93
N GLU A 49 9.36 13.21 24.06
CA GLU A 49 9.33 14.64 24.40
C GLU A 49 8.27 14.99 25.45
N SER A 50 7.12 14.33 25.40
CA SER A 50 6.01 14.51 26.36
C SER A 50 6.21 13.78 27.69
N GLY A 51 7.27 12.98 27.82
CA GLY A 51 7.54 12.17 29.02
C GLY A 51 6.63 10.95 29.15
N GLU A 52 5.94 10.57 28.08
CA GLU A 52 5.17 9.33 28.00
C GLU A 52 6.10 8.11 27.93
N ASN A 53 5.58 6.96 28.35
CA ASN A 53 6.33 5.71 28.30
C ASN A 53 6.53 5.28 26.84
N VAL A 54 7.76 5.44 26.36
CA VAL A 54 8.21 5.06 25.00
C VAL A 54 7.86 3.61 24.66
N LYS A 55 7.86 2.72 25.65
CA LYS A 55 7.51 1.30 25.46
C LYS A 55 6.03 1.14 25.10
N ASP A 56 5.15 1.86 25.79
CA ASP A 56 3.71 1.80 25.54
C ASP A 56 3.36 2.46 24.19
N ALA A 57 4.09 3.50 23.80
CA ALA A 57 3.97 4.11 22.48
C ALA A 57 4.46 3.18 21.36
N TYR A 58 5.57 2.46 21.56
CA TYR A 58 6.05 1.45 20.63
C TYR A 58 5.01 0.34 20.43
N ASP A 59 4.53 -0.28 21.51
CA ASP A 59 3.55 -1.36 21.43
C ASP A 59 2.22 -0.93 20.78
N LYS A 60 1.88 0.37 20.82
CA LYS A 60 0.65 0.93 20.25
C LYS A 60 0.77 1.32 18.78
N TYR A 61 1.93 1.83 18.35
CA TYR A 61 2.09 2.45 17.03
C TYR A 61 2.94 1.64 16.06
N VAL A 62 3.60 0.56 16.51
CA VAL A 62 4.32 -0.34 15.61
C VAL A 62 3.34 -0.95 14.60
N PRO A 63 3.54 -0.70 13.29
CA PRO A 63 2.68 -1.28 12.28
C PRO A 63 3.02 -2.75 12.07
N ASP A 64 1.98 -3.57 11.93
CA ASP A 64 2.14 -4.96 11.54
C ASP A 64 2.60 -5.04 10.08
N MET A 65 3.57 -5.93 9.82
CA MET A 65 3.94 -6.25 8.45
C MET A 65 2.73 -6.82 7.73
N TYR A 66 2.40 -6.25 6.56
CA TYR A 66 1.27 -6.69 5.78
C TYR A 66 1.48 -8.15 5.33
N LYS A 67 0.40 -8.92 5.32
CA LYS A 67 0.45 -10.31 4.85
C LYS A 67 0.24 -10.37 3.34
N PRO A 68 0.73 -11.43 2.65
CA PRO A 68 0.52 -11.62 1.22
C PRO A 68 -0.95 -11.55 0.78
N GLU A 69 -1.88 -11.97 1.65
CA GLU A 69 -3.32 -11.92 1.37
C GLU A 69 -3.81 -10.49 1.15
N HIS A 70 -3.30 -9.51 1.88
CA HIS A 70 -3.69 -8.10 1.71
C HIS A 70 -3.26 -7.54 0.35
N VAL A 71 -2.15 -8.03 -0.21
CA VAL A 71 -1.70 -7.65 -1.56
C VAL A 71 -2.66 -8.21 -2.61
N ILE A 72 -3.15 -9.43 -2.41
CA ILE A 72 -4.13 -10.07 -3.30
C ILE A 72 -5.46 -9.32 -3.25
N ASP A 73 -5.95 -8.98 -2.06
CA ASP A 73 -7.18 -8.21 -1.88
C ASP A 73 -7.09 -6.83 -2.56
N LYS A 74 -5.97 -6.13 -2.37
CA LYS A 74 -5.72 -4.84 -3.04
C LYS A 74 -5.65 -4.99 -4.56
N ALA A 75 -5.04 -6.08 -5.06
CA ALA A 75 -5.00 -6.34 -6.49
C ALA A 75 -6.39 -6.63 -7.08
N GLN A 76 -7.25 -7.34 -6.36
CA GLN A 76 -8.64 -7.56 -6.76
C GLN A 76 -9.43 -6.25 -6.81
N GLU A 77 -9.23 -5.36 -5.85
CA GLU A 77 -9.82 -4.02 -5.83
C GLU A 77 -9.37 -3.17 -7.03
N LEU A 78 -8.06 -3.14 -7.32
CA LEU A 78 -7.51 -2.44 -8.47
C LEU A 78 -8.02 -3.02 -9.80
N TYR A 79 -8.12 -4.35 -9.90
CA TYR A 79 -8.68 -5.01 -11.08
C TYR A 79 -10.14 -4.63 -11.29
N LYS A 80 -10.95 -4.65 -10.21
CA LYS A 80 -12.35 -4.22 -10.24
C LYS A 80 -12.46 -2.79 -10.75
N TYR A 81 -11.69 -1.85 -10.20
CA TYR A 81 -11.68 -0.46 -10.62
C TYR A 81 -11.30 -0.25 -12.10
N VAL A 82 -10.29 -0.98 -12.59
CA VAL A 82 -9.88 -0.93 -14.00
C VAL A 82 -10.94 -1.55 -14.91
N SER A 83 -11.63 -2.59 -14.45
CA SER A 83 -12.67 -3.29 -15.21
C SER A 83 -14.02 -2.57 -15.24
N GLU A 84 -14.39 -1.86 -14.16
CA GLU A 84 -15.64 -1.09 -14.04
C GLU A 84 -15.60 0.24 -14.80
N LYS A 85 -14.40 0.71 -15.17
CA LYS A 85 -14.22 1.88 -16.05
C LYS A 85 -14.37 1.57 -17.54
N LYS A 86 -14.69 0.33 -17.93
CA LYS A 86 -15.03 -0.04 -19.31
C LYS A 86 -16.48 0.29 -19.66
#